data_AF-A0A4Q3RNW8-F1
#
_entry.id   AF-A0A4Q3RNW8-F1
#
_cell.length_a   1.000
_cell.length_b   1.000
_cell.length_c   1.000
_cell.angle_alpha   90.00
_cell.angle_beta   90.00
_cell.angle_gamma   90.00
#
_symmetry.space_group_name_H-M   'P 1'
#
loop_
_entity.id
_entity.type
_entity.pdbx_description
1 polymer ?
#
loop_
_entity_poly.entity_id
_entity_poly.type
_entity_poly.pdbx_seq_one_letter_code
_entity_poly.pdbx_strand_id
1 'polypeptide(L)'
;MQAPDRKLWVGTEFGAASYDGYDFTNYQYSTHNEPIGRILSIAYDNANGIWLGGDKGLFYLQHNRVVKIATTGAPALAVEVLHTDPLGNLWIGDMHGLYKLPAKTIAKLNLSKIIQLSLRPYAGFASRVFDVDTDEAQNIYIASFDGVFKCSPNKASVLTLWKNPLPQENVRSLYRWQVV
;
A
#
# COMPACT_ATOMS: atom_id res chain seq x y z
N MET A 1 -10.34 -4.49 7.83
CA MET A 1 -10.34 -5.56 6.81
C MET A 1 -10.10 -6.88 7.53
N GLN A 2 -10.92 -7.90 7.29
CA GLN A 2 -10.55 -9.25 7.72
C GLN A 2 -9.58 -9.80 6.69
N ALA A 3 -8.41 -10.20 7.16
CA ALA A 3 -7.35 -10.71 6.35
C ALA A 3 -7.63 -12.16 5.89
N PRO A 4 -6.98 -12.65 4.81
CA PRO A 4 -7.04 -14.06 4.43
C PRO A 4 -6.59 -15.01 5.55
N ASP A 5 -5.71 -14.55 6.44
CA ASP A 5 -5.28 -15.27 7.66
C ASP A 5 -6.34 -15.27 8.79
N ARG A 6 -7.53 -14.74 8.50
CA ARG A 6 -8.69 -14.56 9.40
C ARG A 6 -8.46 -13.62 10.58
N LYS A 7 -7.32 -12.92 10.63
CA LYS A 7 -7.06 -11.92 11.65
C LYS A 7 -7.61 -10.56 11.26
N LEU A 8 -7.92 -9.74 12.25
CA LEU A 8 -8.07 -8.31 12.08
C LEU A 8 -6.71 -7.66 12.25
N TRP A 9 -6.31 -6.84 11.30
CA TRP A 9 -5.06 -6.09 11.37
C TRP A 9 -5.33 -4.60 11.53
N VAL A 10 -4.53 -3.98 12.39
CA VAL A 10 -4.72 -2.62 12.87
C VAL A 10 -3.40 -1.87 12.75
N GLY A 11 -3.43 -0.74 12.06
CA GLY A 11 -2.35 0.24 12.09
C GLY A 11 -2.48 1.12 13.33
N THR A 12 -1.36 1.43 13.98
CA THR A 12 -1.33 2.22 15.21
C THR A 12 -0.27 3.31 15.14
N GLU A 13 -0.25 4.24 16.09
CA GLU A 13 0.81 5.26 16.22
C GLU A 13 2.21 4.69 16.47
N PHE A 14 2.31 3.45 16.97
CA PHE A 14 3.58 2.84 17.39
C PHE A 14 3.82 1.46 16.79
N GLY A 15 3.17 1.13 15.68
CA GLY A 15 3.37 -0.12 14.95
C GLY A 15 2.07 -0.69 14.41
N ALA A 16 2.02 -2.01 14.25
CA ALA A 16 0.81 -2.73 13.86
C ALA A 16 0.39 -3.71 14.97
N ALA A 17 -0.87 -4.07 14.98
CA ALA A 17 -1.40 -5.16 15.81
C ALA A 17 -2.24 -6.11 14.96
N SER A 18 -2.22 -7.40 15.31
CA SER A 18 -3.14 -8.40 14.76
C SER A 18 -3.99 -8.98 15.88
N TYR A 19 -5.27 -9.20 15.62
CA TYR A 19 -6.23 -9.83 16.52
C TYR A 19 -6.77 -11.10 15.89
N ASP A 20 -6.64 -12.22 16.58
CA ASP A 20 -7.04 -13.54 16.09
C ASP A 20 -8.47 -13.95 16.50
N GLY A 21 -9.20 -13.06 17.17
CA GLY A 21 -10.51 -13.34 17.76
C GLY A 21 -10.45 -13.58 19.27
N TYR A 22 -9.26 -13.71 19.85
CA TYR A 22 -9.05 -13.90 21.28
C TYR A 22 -8.03 -12.90 21.82
N ASP A 23 -6.84 -12.83 21.21
CA ASP A 23 -5.71 -12.06 21.71
C ASP A 23 -5.12 -11.12 20.64
N PHE A 24 -4.50 -10.03 21.12
CA PHE A 24 -3.72 -9.12 20.27
C PHE A 24 -2.24 -9.50 20.27
N THR A 25 -1.63 -9.51 19.09
CA THR A 25 -0.17 -9.56 18.91
C THR A 25 0.32 -8.23 18.34
N ASN A 26 1.29 -7.59 19.01
CA ASN A 26 1.84 -6.31 18.61
C ASN A 26 3.16 -6.45 17.84
N TYR A 27 3.34 -5.62 16.82
CA TYR A 27 4.51 -5.55 15.97
C TYR A 27 5.03 -4.11 15.94
N GLN A 28 6.07 -3.83 16.73
CA GLN A 28 6.58 -2.47 16.94
C GLN A 28 8.00 -2.27 16.36
N TYR A 29 8.74 -3.35 16.16
CA TYR A 29 10.15 -3.31 15.77
C TYR A 29 10.42 -4.20 14.55
N SER A 30 11.38 -3.76 13.73
CA SER A 30 11.91 -4.57 12.64
C SER A 30 12.86 -5.66 13.16
N THR A 31 13.26 -6.58 12.29
CA THR A 31 14.31 -7.58 12.56
C THR A 31 15.66 -6.98 12.92
N HIS A 32 15.89 -5.68 12.66
CA HIS A 32 17.08 -4.93 13.05
C HIS A 32 16.88 -4.09 14.32
N ASN A 33 15.81 -4.34 15.08
CA ASN A 33 15.45 -3.63 16.30
C ASN A 33 15.19 -2.12 16.08
N GLU A 34 14.77 -1.74 14.88
CA GLU A 34 14.35 -0.38 14.56
C GLU A 34 12.84 -0.24 14.79
N PRO A 35 12.35 0.79 15.50
CA PRO A 35 10.91 1.00 15.65
C PRO A 35 10.27 1.32 14.31
N ILE A 36 9.20 0.61 13.95
CA ILE A 36 8.55 0.74 12.63
C ILE A 36 7.65 1.97 12.50
N GLY A 37 7.36 2.66 13.62
CA GLY A 37 6.63 3.94 13.62
C GLY A 37 5.12 3.80 13.44
N ARG A 38 4.49 4.87 12.99
CA ARG A 38 3.05 4.94 12.76
C ARG A 38 2.70 4.18 11.49
N ILE A 39 1.79 3.23 11.59
CA ILE A 39 1.30 2.47 10.44
C ILE A 39 -0.02 3.07 9.94
N LEU A 40 0.00 3.54 8.70
CA LEU A 40 -1.10 4.23 8.04
C LEU A 40 -1.89 3.32 7.09
N SER A 41 -1.24 2.29 6.53
CA SER A 41 -1.86 1.39 5.57
C SER A 41 -1.31 -0.03 5.69
N ILE A 42 -2.17 -1.01 5.42
CA ILE A 42 -1.88 -2.44 5.54
C ILE A 42 -2.49 -3.14 4.31
N ALA A 43 -1.69 -3.94 3.60
CA ALA A 43 -2.15 -4.71 2.46
C ALA A 43 -1.62 -6.15 2.50
N TYR A 44 -2.47 -7.12 2.19
CA TYR A 44 -2.06 -8.52 2.01
C TYR A 44 -1.50 -8.71 0.62
N ASP A 45 -0.46 -9.52 0.50
CA ASP A 45 -0.11 -10.08 -0.79
C ASP A 45 -0.63 -11.51 -0.95
N ASN A 46 -0.53 -12.00 -2.18
CA ASN A 46 -0.94 -13.36 -2.54
C ASN A 46 0.05 -14.44 -2.05
N ALA A 47 1.12 -14.05 -1.34
CA ALA A 47 2.17 -14.93 -0.81
C ALA A 47 2.09 -15.07 0.73
N ASN A 48 0.93 -14.78 1.33
CA ASN A 48 0.68 -14.76 2.77
C ASN A 48 1.59 -13.80 3.55
N GLY A 49 2.12 -12.79 2.88
CA GLY A 49 2.80 -11.67 3.52
C GLY A 49 1.91 -10.45 3.67
N ILE A 50 2.35 -9.55 4.53
CA ILE A 50 1.62 -8.34 4.87
C ILE A 50 2.54 -7.16 4.66
N TRP A 51 2.14 -6.26 3.78
CA TRP A 51 2.77 -4.97 3.60
C TRP A 51 2.26 -3.99 4.64
N LEU A 52 3.18 -3.29 5.30
CA LEU A 52 2.88 -2.22 6.24
C LEU A 52 3.48 -0.93 5.71
N GLY A 53 2.64 0.07 5.53
CA GLY A 53 3.01 1.40 5.07
C GLY A 53 2.84 2.40 6.20
N GLY A 54 3.85 3.22 6.44
CA GLY A 54 3.85 4.15 7.55
C GLY A 54 4.75 5.35 7.35
N ASP A 55 4.86 6.16 8.41
CA ASP A 55 5.69 7.37 8.47
C ASP A 55 7.20 7.10 8.43
N LYS A 56 7.60 5.83 8.55
CA LYS A 56 9.00 5.37 8.41
C LYS A 56 9.23 4.53 7.16
N GLY A 57 8.29 4.57 6.22
CA GLY A 57 8.39 3.92 4.91
C GLY A 57 7.64 2.59 4.83
N LEU A 58 8.22 1.66 4.06
CA LEU A 58 7.62 0.38 3.71
C LEU A 58 8.23 -0.77 4.50
N PHE A 59 7.39 -1.62 5.06
CA PHE A 59 7.79 -2.84 5.75
C PHE A 59 7.02 -4.04 5.20
N TYR A 60 7.60 -5.21 5.37
CA TYR A 60 6.99 -6.48 5.02
C TYR A 60 7.02 -7.41 6.23
N LEU A 61 5.85 -7.91 6.61
CA LEU A 61 5.66 -8.85 7.70
C LEU A 61 5.38 -10.23 7.12
N GLN A 62 6.22 -11.20 7.50
CA GLN A 62 6.01 -12.61 7.19
C GLN A 62 6.52 -13.46 8.36
N HIS A 63 5.77 -14.49 8.74
CA HIS A 63 6.14 -15.39 9.84
C HIS A 63 6.49 -14.64 11.15
N ASN A 64 5.69 -13.63 11.51
CA ASN A 64 5.90 -12.74 12.66
C ASN A 64 7.20 -11.92 12.64
N ARG A 65 7.88 -11.82 11.50
CA ARG A 65 9.08 -11.01 11.32
C ARG A 65 8.76 -9.80 10.46
N VAL A 66 9.03 -8.61 10.99
CA VAL A 66 8.88 -7.36 10.25
C VAL A 66 10.22 -6.95 9.67
N VAL A 67 10.30 -6.86 8.34
CA VAL A 67 11.51 -6.47 7.61
C VAL A 67 11.27 -5.11 6.98
N LYS A 68 12.19 -4.17 7.20
CA LYS A 68 12.16 -2.88 6.51
C LYS A 68 12.59 -3.07 5.06
N ILE A 69 11.81 -2.51 4.14
CA ILE A 69 12.06 -2.60 2.70
C ILE A 69 12.68 -1.29 2.28
N ALA A 70 13.97 -1.30 1.95
CA ALA A 70 14.62 -0.11 1.42
C ALA A 70 14.09 0.15 0.00
N THR A 71 13.75 1.40 -0.30
CA THR A 71 13.25 1.78 -1.62
C THR A 71 14.12 2.85 -2.26
N THR A 72 14.30 2.78 -3.57
CA THR A 72 14.90 3.85 -4.38
C THR A 72 13.87 4.36 -5.39
N GLY A 73 13.86 5.67 -5.65
CA GLY A 73 12.98 6.28 -6.66
C GLY A 73 11.57 6.70 -6.19
N ALA A 74 11.21 6.45 -4.93
CA ALA A 74 10.02 6.96 -4.23
C ALA A 74 10.47 7.62 -2.90
N PRO A 75 9.70 8.56 -2.32
CA PRO A 75 10.15 9.40 -1.22
C PRO A 75 10.58 8.60 0.02
N ALA A 76 11.64 9.10 0.64
CA ALA A 76 12.32 8.51 1.79
C ALA A 76 11.52 8.57 3.11
N LEU A 77 10.24 8.99 3.10
CA LEU A 77 9.54 9.47 4.29
C LEU A 77 8.32 8.63 4.64
N ALA A 78 7.18 8.79 3.95
CA ALA A 78 5.92 8.18 4.37
C ALA A 78 5.19 7.43 3.26
N VAL A 79 4.73 6.22 3.55
CA VAL A 79 3.80 5.45 2.73
C VAL A 79 2.40 5.60 3.32
N GLU A 80 1.50 6.22 2.57
CA GLU A 80 0.15 6.54 3.06
C GLU A 80 -0.90 5.53 2.60
N VAL A 81 -0.69 4.94 1.42
CA VAL A 81 -1.64 4.01 0.79
C VAL A 81 -0.91 2.77 0.29
N LEU A 82 -1.46 1.62 0.62
CA LEU A 82 -1.08 0.32 0.08
C LEU A 82 -2.32 -0.38 -0.43
N HIS A 83 -2.25 -0.89 -1.66
CA HIS A 83 -3.31 -1.69 -2.23
C HIS A 83 -2.74 -2.81 -3.09
N THR A 84 -3.18 -4.04 -2.86
CA THR A 84 -2.78 -5.17 -3.68
C THR A 84 -3.85 -5.44 -4.72
N ASP A 85 -3.46 -5.42 -6.00
CA ASP A 85 -4.39 -5.74 -7.09
C ASP A 85 -4.57 -7.26 -7.26
N PRO A 86 -5.61 -7.73 -7.98
CA PRO A 86 -5.83 -9.15 -8.23
C PRO A 86 -4.69 -9.86 -8.98
N LEU A 87 -3.80 -9.12 -9.65
CA LEU A 87 -2.61 -9.67 -10.31
C LEU A 87 -1.43 -9.83 -9.34
N GLY A 88 -1.59 -9.43 -8.08
CA GLY A 88 -0.57 -9.47 -7.04
C GLY A 88 0.45 -8.34 -7.11
N ASN A 89 0.19 -7.27 -7.88
CA ASN A 89 1.03 -6.08 -7.80
C ASN A 89 0.65 -5.27 -6.56
N LEU A 90 1.65 -4.66 -5.94
CA LEU A 90 1.43 -3.70 -4.87
C LEU A 90 1.46 -2.29 -5.43
N TRP A 91 0.37 -1.56 -5.21
CA TRP A 91 0.24 -0.14 -5.47
C TRP A 91 0.55 0.62 -4.20
N ILE A 92 1.40 1.62 -4.33
CA ILE A 92 1.93 2.40 -3.22
C ILE A 92 1.64 3.86 -3.51
N GLY A 93 0.91 4.51 -2.61
CA GLY A 93 0.57 5.92 -2.70
C GLY A 93 1.23 6.72 -1.58
N ASP A 94 1.67 7.92 -1.91
CA ASP A 94 2.19 8.89 -0.95
C ASP A 94 1.83 10.33 -1.35
N MET A 95 2.48 11.30 -0.70
CA MET A 95 2.26 12.73 -0.96
C MET A 95 2.74 13.24 -2.33
N HIS A 96 3.53 12.45 -3.06
CA HIS A 96 4.13 12.83 -4.33
C HIS A 96 3.58 12.06 -5.52
N GLY A 97 3.02 10.87 -5.31
CA GLY A 97 2.42 10.15 -6.42
C GLY A 97 2.03 8.71 -6.11
N LEU A 98 1.85 7.98 -7.21
CA LEU A 98 1.52 6.57 -7.23
C LEU A 98 2.72 5.80 -7.77
N TYR A 99 3.04 4.69 -7.12
CA TYR A 99 4.12 3.79 -7.48
C TYR A 99 3.58 2.37 -7.58
N LYS A 100 4.26 1.54 -8.37
CA LYS A 100 3.89 0.13 -8.53
C LYS A 100 5.08 -0.77 -8.30
N LEU A 101 4.92 -1.75 -7.42
CA LEU A 101 5.83 -2.87 -7.24
C LEU A 101 5.24 -4.12 -7.91
N PRO A 102 5.85 -4.64 -8.99
CA PRO A 102 5.28 -5.76 -9.73
C PRO A 102 5.26 -7.08 -8.94
N ALA A 103 4.23 -7.90 -9.15
CA ALA A 103 4.09 -9.22 -8.52
C ALA A 103 5.32 -10.12 -8.71
N LYS A 104 5.93 -10.09 -9.90
CA LYS A 104 7.15 -10.85 -10.21
C LYS A 104 8.37 -10.43 -9.38
N THR A 105 8.42 -9.18 -8.93
CA THR A 105 9.45 -8.68 -8.02
C THR A 105 9.17 -9.16 -6.60
N ILE A 106 7.91 -9.08 -6.17
CA ILE A 106 7.46 -9.56 -4.86
C ILE A 106 7.73 -11.05 -4.68
N ALA A 107 7.42 -11.87 -5.69
CA ALA A 107 7.65 -13.32 -5.67
C ALA A 107 9.14 -13.72 -5.55
N LYS A 108 10.08 -12.79 -5.76
CA LYS A 108 11.52 -13.00 -5.65
C LYS A 108 12.12 -12.44 -4.36
N LEU A 109 11.30 -11.86 -3.48
CA LEU A 109 11.77 -11.32 -2.22
C LEU A 109 12.41 -12.43 -1.38
N ASN A 110 13.60 -12.13 -0.87
CA ASN A 110 14.30 -13.00 0.06
C ASN A 110 14.61 -12.21 1.32
N LEU A 111 13.82 -12.44 2.36
CA LEU A 111 13.88 -11.72 3.63
C LEU A 111 15.15 -12.00 4.44
N SER A 112 16.01 -12.94 4.01
CA SER A 112 17.32 -13.18 4.63
C SER A 112 18.43 -12.26 4.10
N LYS A 113 18.15 -11.42 3.11
CA LYS A 113 19.12 -10.48 2.51
C LYS A 113 18.66 -9.04 2.70
N ILE A 114 19.60 -8.10 2.52
CA ILE A 114 19.25 -6.69 2.38
C ILE A 114 18.36 -6.53 1.14
N ILE A 115 17.17 -5.97 1.32
CA ILE A 115 16.20 -5.77 0.25
C ILE A 115 16.19 -4.29 -0.12
N GLN A 116 16.55 -4.02 -1.37
CA GLN A 116 16.40 -2.70 -1.97
C GLN A 116 15.54 -2.82 -3.23
N LEU A 117 14.37 -2.17 -3.22
CA LEU A 117 13.42 -2.19 -4.34
C LEU A 117 13.41 -0.85 -5.05
N SER A 118 13.50 -0.88 -6.38
CA SER A 118 13.28 0.31 -7.19
C SER A 118 11.78 0.50 -7.39
N LEU A 119 11.23 1.54 -6.76
CA LEU A 119 9.86 1.97 -6.98
C LEU A 119 9.84 2.93 -8.16
N ARG A 120 9.07 2.57 -9.18
CA ARG A 120 8.90 3.41 -10.37
C ARG A 120 7.65 4.26 -10.18
N PRO A 121 7.76 5.61 -10.28
CA PRO A 121 6.59 6.46 -10.41
C PRO A 121 5.72 5.93 -11.54
N TYR A 122 4.43 5.84 -11.30
CA TYR A 122 3.48 5.44 -12.32
C TYR A 122 3.32 6.60 -13.30
N ALA A 123 3.70 6.38 -14.55
CA ALA A 123 3.83 7.45 -15.54
C ALA A 123 2.55 8.27 -15.65
N GLY A 124 2.71 9.60 -15.67
CA GLY A 124 1.58 10.53 -15.79
C GLY A 124 0.79 10.77 -14.51
N PHE A 125 1.28 10.33 -13.35
CA PHE A 125 0.63 10.61 -12.07
C PHE A 125 1.59 11.20 -11.03
N ALA A 126 1.38 12.45 -10.66
CA ALA A 126 2.18 13.20 -9.68
C ALA A 126 1.26 14.03 -8.77
N SER A 127 0.44 13.34 -7.98
CA SER A 127 -0.53 13.93 -7.05
C SER A 127 -0.58 13.09 -5.78
N ARG A 128 -0.83 13.72 -4.63
CA ARG A 128 -0.97 12.99 -3.36
C ARG A 128 -2.10 11.99 -3.44
N VAL A 129 -1.80 10.73 -3.17
CA VAL A 129 -2.76 9.63 -3.17
C VAL A 129 -3.35 9.48 -1.79
N PHE A 130 -4.68 9.43 -1.71
CA PHE A 130 -5.42 9.19 -0.47
C PHE A 130 -6.01 7.80 -0.39
N ASP A 131 -6.37 7.21 -1.54
CA ASP A 131 -6.87 5.85 -1.60
C ASP A 131 -6.65 5.25 -2.99
N VAL A 132 -6.58 3.92 -3.04
CA VAL A 132 -6.47 3.14 -4.26
C VAL A 132 -7.40 1.94 -4.15
N ASP A 133 -8.23 1.74 -5.16
CA ASP A 133 -9.11 0.57 -5.24
C ASP A 133 -9.00 -0.11 -6.61
N THR A 134 -9.43 -1.36 -6.71
CA THR A 134 -9.38 -2.13 -7.96
C THR A 134 -10.72 -2.79 -8.26
N ASP A 135 -11.15 -2.74 -9.53
CA ASP A 135 -12.35 -3.46 -9.97
C ASP A 135 -12.04 -4.89 -10.47
N GLU A 136 -13.11 -5.65 -10.74
CA GLU A 136 -13.03 -7.02 -11.27
C GLU A 136 -12.42 -7.08 -12.69
N ALA A 137 -12.50 -5.97 -13.43
CA ALA A 137 -11.88 -5.80 -14.72
C ALA A 137 -10.41 -5.35 -14.61
N GLN A 138 -9.83 -5.35 -13.40
CA GLN A 138 -8.46 -4.98 -13.08
C GLN A 138 -8.12 -3.51 -13.38
N ASN A 139 -9.11 -2.63 -13.37
CA ASN A 139 -8.85 -1.20 -13.40
C ASN A 139 -8.52 -0.69 -12.01
N ILE A 140 -7.49 0.15 -11.94
CA ILE A 140 -7.10 0.83 -10.71
C ILE A 140 -7.77 2.18 -10.67
N TYR A 141 -8.41 2.48 -9.55
CA TYR A 141 -9.02 3.77 -9.24
C TYR A 141 -8.16 4.46 -8.19
N ILE A 142 -7.93 5.75 -8.37
CA ILE A 142 -7.04 6.54 -7.52
C ILE A 142 -7.83 7.75 -7.03
N ALA A 143 -7.99 7.84 -5.72
CA ALA A 143 -8.45 9.07 -5.07
C ALA A 143 -7.22 9.92 -4.72
N SER A 144 -7.24 11.17 -5.16
CA SER A 144 -6.12 12.08 -4.93
C SER A 144 -6.59 13.50 -4.62
N PHE A 145 -5.61 14.37 -4.40
CA PHE A 145 -5.83 15.80 -4.22
C PHE A 145 -6.50 16.45 -5.45
N ASP A 146 -6.13 15.99 -6.65
CA ASP A 146 -6.58 16.60 -7.92
C ASP A 146 -7.89 15.99 -8.47
N GLY A 147 -8.40 14.93 -7.84
CA GLY A 147 -9.66 14.31 -8.20
C GLY A 147 -9.64 12.78 -8.18
N VAL A 148 -10.39 12.18 -9.10
CA VAL A 148 -10.50 10.73 -9.26
C VAL A 148 -9.94 10.32 -10.62
N PHE A 149 -9.04 9.36 -10.60
CA PHE A 149 -8.34 8.89 -11.78
C PHE A 149 -8.49 7.37 -11.93
N LYS A 150 -8.29 6.90 -13.16
CA LYS A 150 -8.36 5.49 -13.54
C LYS A 150 -7.13 5.11 -14.36
N CYS A 151 -6.52 3.98 -14.05
CA CYS A 151 -5.46 3.42 -14.89
C CYS A 151 -5.56 1.89 -14.96
N SER A 152 -4.67 1.26 -15.74
CA SER A 152 -4.59 -0.21 -15.85
C SER A 152 -3.19 -0.67 -15.46
N PRO A 153 -3.03 -1.80 -14.75
CA PRO A 153 -1.72 -2.27 -14.31
C PRO A 153 -0.68 -2.37 -15.42
N ASN A 154 -1.12 -2.67 -16.65
CA ASN A 154 -0.25 -2.94 -17.79
C ASN A 154 -0.10 -1.77 -18.78
N LYS A 155 -0.77 -0.63 -18.56
CA LYS A 155 -0.72 0.53 -19.47
C LYS A 155 -0.24 1.76 -18.72
N ALA A 156 0.84 2.39 -19.17
CA ALA A 156 1.42 3.57 -18.54
C ALA A 156 0.65 4.87 -18.87
N SER A 157 -0.67 4.86 -18.65
CA SER A 157 -1.57 5.96 -18.96
C SER A 157 -2.62 6.08 -17.86
N VAL A 158 -2.88 7.31 -17.44
CA VAL A 158 -3.91 7.63 -16.45
C VAL A 158 -5.02 8.45 -17.12
N LEU A 159 -6.26 8.03 -16.90
CA LEU A 159 -7.47 8.70 -17.33
C LEU A 159 -8.06 9.48 -16.15
N THR A 160 -8.34 10.77 -16.33
CA THR A 160 -9.12 11.55 -15.37
C THR A 160 -10.59 11.18 -15.50
N LEU A 161 -11.20 10.69 -14.41
CA LEU A 161 -12.64 10.43 -14.35
C LEU A 161 -13.39 11.65 -13.82
N TRP A 162 -12.80 12.29 -12.82
CA TRP A 162 -13.35 13.50 -12.21
C TRP A 162 -12.19 14.40 -11.79
N LYS A 163 -12.28 15.68 -12.11
CA LYS A 163 -11.33 16.69 -11.69
C LYS A 163 -11.92 17.48 -10.54
N ASN A 164 -11.13 17.66 -9.50
CA ASN A 164 -11.55 18.44 -8.35
C ASN A 164 -11.82 19.91 -8.75
N PRO A 165 -13.05 20.43 -8.58
CA PRO A 165 -13.39 21.80 -8.93
C PRO A 165 -12.91 22.83 -7.88
N LEU A 166 -12.60 22.38 -6.66
CA LEU A 166 -12.27 23.26 -5.54
C LEU A 166 -10.96 22.82 -4.85
N PRO A 167 -9.97 23.73 -4.65
CA PRO A 167 -8.67 23.37 -4.07
C PRO A 167 -8.70 22.74 -2.67
N GLN A 168 -9.84 22.74 -1.97
CA GLN A 168 -9.97 22.21 -0.61
C GLN A 168 -10.80 20.91 -0.51
N GLU A 169 -11.41 20.45 -1.60
CA GLU A 169 -12.26 19.24 -1.58
C GLU A 169 -11.46 17.98 -1.94
N ASN A 170 -10.81 17.36 -0.97
CA ASN A 170 -10.00 16.16 -1.21
C ASN A 170 -10.86 14.90 -1.30
N VAL A 171 -10.64 14.06 -2.31
CA VAL A 171 -11.22 12.71 -2.33
C VAL A 171 -10.44 11.84 -1.36
N ARG A 172 -11.04 11.49 -0.22
CA ARG A 172 -10.33 10.81 0.89
C ARG A 172 -10.38 9.30 0.84
N SER A 173 -11.41 8.75 0.21
CA SER A 173 -11.66 7.31 0.18
C SER A 173 -12.47 6.96 -1.05
N LEU A 174 -12.21 5.79 -1.61
CA LEU A 174 -13.04 5.13 -2.59
C LEU A 174 -13.79 4.01 -1.91
N TYR A 175 -15.07 3.85 -2.26
CA TYR A 175 -15.84 2.70 -1.84
C TYR A 175 -16.72 2.26 -3.00
N ARG A 176 -16.58 0.99 -3.39
CA ARG A 176 -17.40 0.39 -4.44
C ARG A 176 -18.48 -0.46 -3.79
N TRP A 177 -19.75 -0.12 -4.08
CA TRP A 177 -20.89 -0.97 -3.72
C TRP A 177 -21.04 -2.07 -4.79
N GLN A 178 -21.00 -3.34 -4.39
CA GLN A 178 -21.41 -4.45 -5.24
C GLN A 178 -22.92 -4.63 -5.14
N VAL A 179 -23.62 -4.54 -6.27
CA VAL A 179 -25.02 -4.95 -6.35
C VAL A 179 -25.02 -6.47 -6.49
N VAL A 180 -25.64 -7.15 -5.54
CA VAL A 180 -25.85 -8.61 -5.53
C VAL A 180 -26.91 -8.98 -6.57
#